data_AF-A0A7Y6XT10-F1
#
_entry.id   AF-A0A7Y6XT10-F1
#
_cell.length_a   1.000
_cell.length_b   1.000
_cell.length_c   1.000
_cell.angle_alpha   90.00
_cell.angle_beta   90.00
_cell.angle_gamma   90.00
#
_symmetry.space_group_name_H-M   'P 1'
#
loop_
_entity.id
_entity.type
_entity.pdbx_description
1 polymer ?
#
loop_
_entity_poly.entity_id
_entity_poly.type
_entity_poly.pdbx_seq_one_letter_code
_entity_poly.pdbx_strand_id
1 'polypeptide(L)'
;MLYPSNLEVKLGFDKIRELLKEACESNLGKNFVDKVKFSADKQNVEMWLSQTDEFVRIISSQELFPNSNYIDLSPLFGKIRVDNSYLLEEELFDVILSLKTLDKCLDFFQQKREDYPVLSELTYPIVFDEDLLWSLARVFDERGKLKDNASDRLHEIRKGILSEKQRLRRVL
;
A
#
# COMPACT_ATOMS: atom_id res chain seq x y z
N MET A 1 -10.43 -23.99 20.65
CA MET A 1 -11.07 -24.69 19.52
C MET A 1 -12.54 -24.33 19.57
N LEU A 2 -13.10 -23.78 18.48
CA LEU A 2 -14.50 -23.38 18.46
C LEU A 2 -15.36 -24.63 18.31
N TYR A 3 -16.37 -24.75 19.16
CA TYR A 3 -17.32 -25.85 19.15
C TYR A 3 -18.74 -25.28 19.07
N PRO A 4 -19.63 -25.85 18.24
CA PRO A 4 -19.39 -26.92 17.26
C PRO A 4 -18.53 -26.48 16.07
N SER A 5 -18.03 -27.42 15.27
CA SER A 5 -17.18 -27.12 14.09
C SER A 5 -17.89 -26.29 13.02
N ASN A 6 -19.22 -26.29 13.00
CA ASN A 6 -20.05 -25.47 12.10
C ASN A 6 -20.59 -24.20 12.76
N LEU A 7 -19.97 -23.73 13.86
CA LEU A 7 -20.42 -22.54 14.58
C LEU A 7 -20.51 -21.31 13.67
N GLU A 8 -19.54 -21.10 12.78
CA GLU A 8 -19.50 -19.96 11.86
C GLU A 8 -20.75 -19.91 10.96
N VAL A 9 -21.12 -21.06 10.38
CA VAL A 9 -22.33 -21.21 9.55
C VAL A 9 -23.60 -21.07 10.38
N LYS A 10 -23.63 -21.65 11.59
CA LYS A 10 -24.80 -21.54 12.48
C LYS A 10 -25.09 -20.11 12.90
N LEU A 11 -24.06 -19.28 13.04
CA LEU A 11 -24.19 -17.87 13.36
C LEU A 11 -24.41 -16.99 12.10
N GLY A 12 -24.37 -17.57 10.90
CA GLY A 12 -24.45 -16.84 9.63
C GLY A 12 -23.23 -15.94 9.37
N PHE A 13 -22.12 -16.17 10.09
CA PHE A 13 -20.93 -15.33 9.99
C PHE A 13 -20.14 -15.60 8.71
N ASP A 14 -20.34 -16.76 8.09
CA ASP A 14 -19.86 -17.07 6.73
C ASP A 14 -20.39 -16.06 5.71
N LYS A 15 -21.66 -15.68 5.79
CA LYS A 15 -22.27 -14.64 4.92
C LYS A 15 -21.72 -13.25 5.22
N ILE A 16 -21.53 -12.91 6.49
CA ILE A 16 -20.88 -11.64 6.89
C ILE A 16 -19.47 -11.56 6.32
N ARG A 17 -18.71 -12.65 6.36
CA ARG A 17 -17.35 -12.71 5.81
C ARG A 17 -17.35 -12.51 4.30
N GLU A 18 -18.29 -13.11 3.57
CA GLU A 18 -18.45 -12.89 2.12
C GLU A 18 -18.72 -11.41 1.81
N LEU A 19 -19.70 -10.80 2.48
CA LEU A 19 -20.03 -9.38 2.30
C LEU A 19 -18.84 -8.47 2.64
N LEU A 20 -18.10 -8.77 3.70
CA LEU A 20 -16.92 -7.99 4.09
C LEU A 20 -15.80 -8.09 3.05
N LYS A 21 -15.60 -9.27 2.44
CA LYS A 21 -14.63 -9.43 1.34
C LYS A 21 -15.02 -8.63 0.10
N GLU A 22 -16.29 -8.61 -0.24
CA GLU A 22 -16.81 -7.81 -1.37
C GLU A 22 -16.61 -6.31 -1.12
N ALA A 23 -16.71 -5.87 0.13
CA ALA A 23 -16.48 -4.48 0.53
C ALA A 23 -14.99 -4.08 0.65
N CYS A 24 -14.04 -5.03 0.58
CA CYS A 24 -12.61 -4.73 0.69
C CYS A 24 -12.08 -4.00 -0.56
N GLU A 25 -11.38 -2.88 -0.35
CA GLU A 25 -10.78 -2.08 -1.42
C GLU A 25 -9.58 -2.76 -2.11
N SER A 26 -9.00 -3.81 -1.52
CA SER A 26 -7.84 -4.50 -2.06
C SER A 26 -7.77 -5.98 -1.71
N ASN A 27 -6.93 -6.70 -2.44
CA ASN A 27 -6.62 -8.11 -2.14
C ASN A 27 -5.92 -8.27 -0.78
N LEU A 28 -5.20 -7.25 -0.30
CA LEU A 28 -4.63 -7.26 1.05
C LEU A 28 -5.74 -7.37 2.11
N GLY A 29 -6.79 -6.55 1.97
CA GLY A 29 -7.97 -6.60 2.83
C GLY A 29 -8.69 -7.95 2.75
N LYS A 30 -8.92 -8.46 1.53
CA LYS A 30 -9.55 -9.79 1.33
C LYS A 30 -8.76 -10.91 2.01
N ASN A 31 -7.44 -10.92 1.81
CA ASN A 31 -6.53 -11.89 2.44
C ASN A 31 -6.49 -11.75 3.96
N PHE A 32 -6.68 -10.54 4.49
CA PHE A 32 -6.81 -10.31 5.93
C PHE A 32 -8.13 -10.89 6.46
N VAL A 33 -9.25 -10.61 5.78
CA VAL A 33 -10.57 -11.16 6.12
C VAL A 33 -10.56 -12.68 6.13
N ASP A 34 -9.84 -13.34 5.22
CA ASP A 34 -9.67 -14.80 5.22
C ASP A 34 -9.00 -15.35 6.48
N LYS A 35 -8.15 -14.55 7.12
CA LYS A 35 -7.40 -14.94 8.32
C LYS A 35 -8.14 -14.62 9.62
N VAL A 36 -9.21 -13.83 9.57
CA VAL A 36 -10.00 -13.46 10.76
C VAL A 36 -10.59 -14.71 11.42
N LYS A 37 -10.34 -14.86 12.71
CA LYS A 37 -10.86 -15.95 13.55
C LYS A 37 -11.58 -15.37 14.75
N PHE A 38 -12.55 -16.11 15.28
CA PHE A 38 -13.18 -15.75 16.54
C PHE A 38 -12.13 -15.72 17.66
N SER A 39 -12.19 -14.68 18.48
CA SER A 39 -11.41 -14.55 19.71
C SER A 39 -12.34 -14.71 20.91
N ALA A 40 -11.87 -15.46 21.90
CA ALA A 40 -12.49 -15.50 23.23
C ALA A 40 -11.80 -14.55 24.22
N ASP A 41 -10.72 -13.91 23.80
CA ASP A 41 -10.00 -12.92 24.59
C ASP A 41 -10.73 -11.57 24.51
N LYS A 42 -11.30 -11.17 25.64
CA LYS A 42 -12.05 -9.92 25.79
C LYS A 42 -11.20 -8.70 25.42
N GLN A 43 -9.92 -8.66 25.79
CA GLN A 43 -9.07 -7.51 25.53
C GLN A 43 -8.84 -7.31 24.03
N ASN A 44 -8.59 -8.40 23.31
CA ASN A 44 -8.47 -8.36 21.85
C ASN A 44 -9.78 -7.92 21.18
N VAL A 45 -10.92 -8.43 21.65
CA VAL A 45 -12.23 -8.05 21.09
C VAL A 45 -12.53 -6.57 21.33
N GLU A 46 -12.31 -6.06 22.54
CA GLU A 46 -12.49 -4.63 22.86
C GLU A 46 -11.58 -3.75 22.00
N MET A 47 -10.30 -4.12 21.86
CA MET A 47 -9.34 -3.41 21.00
C MET A 47 -9.81 -3.33 19.55
N TRP A 48 -10.19 -4.45 18.93
CA TRP A 48 -10.64 -4.48 17.54
C TRP A 48 -11.96 -3.74 17.32
N LEU A 49 -12.89 -3.80 18.29
CA LEU A 49 -14.12 -3.03 18.25
C LEU A 49 -13.85 -1.53 18.33
N SER A 50 -12.92 -1.09 19.19
CA SER A 50 -12.50 0.31 19.26
C SER A 50 -11.83 0.78 17.97
N GLN A 51 -10.94 -0.01 17.38
CA GLN A 51 -10.33 0.29 16.08
C GLN A 51 -11.39 0.43 14.98
N THR A 52 -12.38 -0.47 14.98
CA THR A 52 -13.49 -0.45 14.02
C THR A 52 -14.35 0.79 14.21
N ASP A 53 -14.71 1.13 15.45
CA ASP A 53 -15.48 2.33 15.78
C ASP A 53 -14.77 3.60 15.31
N GLU A 54 -13.47 3.74 15.62
CA GLU A 54 -12.68 4.87 15.16
C GLU A 54 -12.66 5.00 13.62
N PHE A 55 -12.51 3.89 12.90
CA PHE A 55 -12.51 3.93 11.44
C PHE A 55 -13.90 4.23 10.85
N VAL A 56 -14.97 3.75 11.49
CA VAL A 56 -16.35 4.16 11.15
C VAL A 56 -16.53 5.65 11.34
N ARG A 57 -15.98 6.24 12.42
CA ARG A 57 -16.02 7.69 12.63
C ARG A 57 -15.31 8.43 11.50
N ILE A 58 -14.10 8.03 11.12
CA ILE A 58 -13.35 8.60 9.98
C ILE A 58 -14.24 8.65 8.71
N ILE A 59 -14.88 7.53 8.36
CA ILE A 59 -15.76 7.45 7.18
C ILE A 59 -16.99 8.36 7.33
N SER A 60 -17.67 8.29 8.48
CA SER A 60 -18.92 9.03 8.72
C SER A 60 -18.71 10.55 8.78
N SER A 61 -17.55 10.99 9.26
CA SER A 61 -17.12 12.38 9.31
C SER A 61 -16.64 12.90 7.95
N GLN A 62 -16.57 12.04 6.93
CA GLN A 62 -16.05 12.37 5.59
C GLN A 62 -14.62 12.93 5.63
N GLU A 63 -13.82 12.48 6.60
CA GLU A 63 -12.41 12.83 6.63
C GLU A 63 -11.70 12.17 5.43
N LEU A 64 -10.77 12.89 4.82
CA LEU A 64 -10.02 12.40 3.68
C LEU A 64 -8.91 11.44 4.15
N PHE A 65 -9.31 10.19 4.40
CA PHE A 65 -8.35 9.12 4.65
C PHE A 65 -7.84 8.53 3.32
N PRO A 66 -6.54 8.21 3.18
CA PRO A 66 -6.03 7.57 1.99
C PRO A 66 -6.80 6.26 1.72
N ASN A 67 -7.39 6.11 0.54
CA ASN A 67 -8.23 4.95 0.20
C ASN A 67 -7.87 4.33 -1.16
N SER A 68 -6.62 4.49 -1.58
CA SER A 68 -6.14 4.01 -2.88
C SER A 68 -4.70 3.52 -2.79
N ASN A 69 -4.29 2.73 -3.78
CA ASN A 69 -2.96 2.14 -3.90
C ASN A 69 -2.58 1.18 -2.76
N TYR A 70 -3.56 0.41 -2.29
CA TYR A 70 -3.32 -0.74 -1.41
C TYR A 70 -2.80 -1.93 -2.23
N ILE A 71 -1.57 -1.83 -2.69
CA ILE A 71 -0.94 -2.80 -3.60
C ILE A 71 -0.22 -3.87 -2.77
N ASP A 72 -0.42 -5.14 -3.12
CA ASP A 72 0.32 -6.23 -2.50
C ASP A 72 1.72 -6.35 -3.11
N LEU A 73 2.73 -5.84 -2.38
CA LEU A 73 4.13 -5.90 -2.77
C LEU A 73 4.81 -7.23 -2.41
N SER A 74 4.12 -8.15 -1.71
CA SER A 74 4.68 -9.44 -1.30
C SER A 74 5.31 -10.25 -2.45
N PRO A 75 4.72 -10.28 -3.67
CA PRO A 75 5.33 -10.96 -4.81
C PRO A 75 6.69 -10.38 -5.23
N LEU A 76 6.92 -9.09 -5.00
CA LEU A 76 8.16 -8.41 -5.40
C LEU A 76 9.34 -8.77 -4.48
N PHE A 77 9.09 -9.11 -3.22
CA PHE A 77 10.16 -9.41 -2.26
C PHE A 77 11.03 -10.61 -2.68
N GLY A 78 10.44 -11.61 -3.32
CA GLY A 78 11.20 -12.74 -3.88
C GLY A 78 12.17 -12.27 -4.98
N LYS A 79 11.74 -11.33 -5.82
CA LYS A 79 12.50 -10.81 -6.94
C LYS A 79 13.65 -9.90 -6.49
N ILE A 80 13.43 -9.06 -5.47
CA ILE A 80 14.43 -8.13 -4.92
C ILE A 80 15.59 -8.87 -4.25
N ARG A 81 15.34 -10.07 -3.69
CA ARG A 81 16.36 -10.87 -2.98
C ARG A 81 17.36 -11.57 -3.89
N VAL A 82 17.06 -11.69 -5.18
CA VAL A 82 17.94 -12.39 -6.13
C VAL A 82 19.01 -11.43 -6.64
N ASP A 83 20.28 -11.78 -6.47
CA ASP A 83 21.39 -10.99 -6.99
C ASP A 83 21.26 -10.79 -8.52
N ASN A 84 21.53 -9.57 -8.98
CA ASN A 84 21.37 -9.15 -10.39
C ASN A 84 19.93 -9.22 -10.93
N SER A 85 18.93 -9.32 -10.06
CA SER A 85 17.53 -9.11 -10.41
C SER A 85 17.12 -7.66 -10.18
N TYR A 86 16.25 -7.14 -11.06
CA TYR A 86 15.77 -5.77 -10.99
C TYR A 86 14.26 -5.74 -11.16
N LEU A 87 13.60 -4.85 -10.43
CA LEU A 87 12.21 -4.52 -10.67
C LEU A 87 12.07 -3.75 -11.99
N LEU A 88 10.99 -4.02 -12.71
CA LEU A 88 10.56 -3.28 -13.89
C LEU A 88 10.00 -1.91 -13.46
N GLU A 89 9.87 -0.98 -14.41
CA GLU A 89 9.36 0.37 -14.13
C GLU A 89 7.97 0.33 -13.46
N GLU A 90 7.08 -0.54 -13.93
CA GLU A 90 5.72 -0.69 -13.40
C GLU A 90 5.73 -1.21 -11.96
N GLU A 91 6.56 -2.21 -11.67
CA GLU A 91 6.72 -2.77 -10.32
C GLU A 91 7.33 -1.75 -9.34
N LEU A 92 8.29 -0.94 -9.79
CA LEU A 92 8.85 0.15 -8.98
C LEU A 92 7.82 1.25 -8.74
N PHE A 93 6.98 1.55 -9.72
CA PHE A 93 5.93 2.53 -9.55
C PHE A 93 4.88 2.08 -8.54
N ASP A 94 4.52 0.79 -8.54
CA ASP A 94 3.66 0.21 -7.50
C ASP A 94 4.25 0.37 -6.09
N VAL A 95 5.57 0.20 -5.95
CA VAL A 95 6.28 0.47 -4.68
C VAL A 95 6.15 1.94 -4.30
N ILE A 96 6.38 2.87 -5.23
CA ILE A 96 6.26 4.32 -4.99
C ILE A 96 4.85 4.68 -4.54
N LEU A 97 3.83 4.19 -5.24
CA LEU A 97 2.43 4.48 -4.91
C LEU A 97 2.07 3.94 -3.51
N SER A 98 2.53 2.74 -3.18
CA SER A 98 2.31 2.14 -1.86
C SER A 98 3.00 2.93 -0.74
N LEU A 99 4.25 3.36 -0.96
CA LEU A 99 4.99 4.20 -0.01
C LEU A 99 4.32 5.57 0.17
N LYS A 100 3.86 6.22 -0.93
CA LYS A 100 3.10 7.48 -0.86
C LYS A 100 1.78 7.32 -0.10
N THR A 101 1.09 6.18 -0.25
CA THR A 101 -0.14 5.92 0.52
C THR A 101 0.19 5.69 2.00
N LEU A 102 1.23 4.92 2.31
CA LEU A 102 1.66 4.69 3.69
C LEU A 102 2.05 6.00 4.39
N ASP A 103 2.86 6.83 3.74
CA ASP A 103 3.25 8.17 4.20
C ASP A 103 2.03 9.02 4.62
N LYS A 104 1.03 9.11 3.74
CA LYS A 104 -0.23 9.83 4.03
C LYS A 104 -1.03 9.22 5.18
N CYS A 105 -1.02 7.89 5.33
CA CYS A 105 -1.69 7.24 6.46
C CYS A 105 -1.00 7.58 7.79
N LEU A 106 0.34 7.59 7.80
CA LEU A 106 1.14 7.97 8.97
C LEU A 106 0.90 9.43 9.33
N ASP A 107 0.96 10.34 8.35
CA ASP A 107 0.66 11.76 8.52
C ASP A 107 -0.75 12.00 9.09
N PHE A 108 -1.75 11.29 8.56
CA PHE A 108 -3.14 11.40 9.02
C PHE A 108 -3.23 11.05 10.51
N PHE A 109 -2.72 9.89 10.93
CA PHE A 109 -2.80 9.46 12.33
C PHE A 109 -1.89 10.27 13.25
N GLN A 110 -0.78 10.82 12.74
CA GLN A 110 0.04 11.75 13.50
C GLN A 110 -0.74 13.03 13.84
N GLN A 111 -1.48 13.59 12.88
CA GLN A 111 -2.28 14.80 13.08
C GLN A 111 -3.56 14.55 13.88
N LYS A 112 -4.13 13.35 13.77
CA LYS A 112 -5.42 12.96 14.34
C LYS A 112 -5.30 12.05 15.56
N ARG A 113 -4.16 12.05 16.23
CA ARG A 113 -3.87 11.15 17.35
C ARG A 113 -4.86 11.27 18.51
N GLU A 114 -5.32 12.48 18.81
CA GLU A 114 -6.30 12.73 19.87
C GLU A 114 -7.70 12.24 19.50
N ASP A 115 -8.06 12.31 18.21
CA ASP A 115 -9.37 11.91 17.68
C ASP A 115 -9.48 10.38 17.50
N TYR A 116 -8.37 9.74 17.11
CA TYR A 116 -8.26 8.30 16.79
C TYR A 116 -7.06 7.64 17.49
N PRO A 117 -7.01 7.65 18.83
CA PRO A 117 -5.86 7.16 19.58
C PRO A 117 -5.61 5.67 19.35
N VAL A 118 -6.65 4.83 19.23
CA VAL A 118 -6.47 3.38 19.13
C VAL A 118 -5.92 2.98 17.76
N LEU A 119 -6.37 3.61 16.68
CA LEU A 119 -5.80 3.43 15.35
C LEU A 119 -4.39 4.01 15.24
N SER A 120 -4.11 5.12 15.92
CA SER A 120 -2.78 5.73 15.93
C SER A 120 -1.73 4.81 16.55
N GLU A 121 -2.09 3.95 17.50
CA GLU A 121 -1.15 2.96 18.04
C GLU A 121 -0.72 1.90 17.01
N LEU A 122 -1.49 1.69 15.94
CA LEU A 122 -1.10 0.78 14.84
C LEU A 122 0.09 1.31 14.04
N THR A 123 0.37 2.62 14.08
CA THR A 123 1.46 3.24 13.33
C THR A 123 2.79 3.20 14.06
N TYR A 124 2.77 3.07 15.40
CA TYR A 124 3.97 3.07 16.24
C TYR A 124 5.07 2.06 15.84
N PRO A 125 4.77 0.81 15.46
CA PRO A 125 5.82 -0.15 15.06
C PRO A 125 6.38 0.10 13.66
N ILE A 126 5.85 1.06 12.89
CA ILE A 126 6.23 1.30 11.50
C ILE A 126 7.45 2.22 11.48
N VAL A 127 8.57 1.69 10.97
CA VAL A 127 9.74 2.51 10.62
C VAL A 127 9.61 2.90 9.15
N PHE A 128 9.32 4.18 8.91
CA PHE A 128 9.19 4.72 7.56
C PHE A 128 10.50 5.37 7.12
N ASP A 129 11.00 4.97 5.95
CA ASP A 129 12.20 5.51 5.34
C ASP A 129 11.80 6.55 4.29
N GLU A 130 11.80 7.82 4.70
CA GLU A 130 11.48 8.94 3.80
C GLU A 130 12.52 9.06 2.68
N ASP A 131 13.80 8.80 2.96
CA ASP A 131 14.89 8.90 1.97
C ASP A 131 14.68 7.89 0.82
N LEU A 132 14.15 6.69 1.13
CA LEU A 132 13.75 5.73 0.12
C LEU A 132 12.68 6.30 -0.81
N LEU A 133 11.61 6.87 -0.26
CA LEU A 133 10.53 7.46 -1.08
C LEU A 133 11.07 8.63 -1.92
N TRP A 134 11.87 9.52 -1.33
CA TRP A 134 12.48 10.65 -2.03
C TRP A 134 13.42 10.21 -3.17
N SER A 135 14.25 9.21 -2.93
CA SER A 135 15.19 8.70 -3.93
C SER A 135 14.46 8.09 -5.13
N LEU A 136 13.38 7.34 -4.88
CA LEU A 136 12.54 6.77 -5.95
C LEU A 136 11.77 7.86 -6.71
N ALA A 137 11.17 8.83 -6.00
CA ALA A 137 10.44 9.95 -6.60
C ALA A 137 11.35 10.88 -7.44
N ARG A 138 12.64 10.96 -7.13
CA ARG A 138 13.63 11.68 -7.96
C ARG A 138 13.81 11.02 -9.32
N VAL A 139 13.81 9.69 -9.36
CA VAL A 139 14.14 8.87 -10.54
C VAL A 139 12.93 8.68 -11.47
N PHE A 140 11.72 8.60 -10.91
CA PHE A 140 10.48 8.41 -11.66
C PHE A 140 9.64 9.68 -11.75
N ASP A 141 8.88 9.84 -12.84
CA ASP A 141 7.87 10.89 -12.97
C ASP A 141 6.52 10.48 -12.33
N GLU A 142 5.55 11.39 -12.33
CA GLU A 142 4.21 11.15 -11.76
C GLU A 142 3.41 10.07 -12.52
N ARG A 143 3.85 9.64 -13.70
CA ARG A 143 3.25 8.56 -14.49
C ARG A 143 3.96 7.22 -14.30
N GLY A 144 4.98 7.17 -13.43
CA GLY A 144 5.77 5.96 -13.21
C GLY A 144 6.77 5.68 -14.31
N LYS A 145 7.12 6.68 -15.13
CA LYS A 145 8.17 6.53 -16.14
C LYS A 145 9.51 7.01 -15.63
N LEU A 146 10.54 6.25 -15.98
CA LEU A 146 11.91 6.59 -15.66
C LEU A 146 12.30 7.89 -16.35
N LYS A 147 12.61 8.91 -15.56
CA LYS A 147 13.00 10.23 -16.09
C LYS A 147 14.27 10.11 -16.93
N ASP A 148 14.37 10.95 -17.96
CA ASP A 148 15.57 11.03 -18.81
C ASP A 148 16.83 11.40 -18.01
N ASN A 149 16.66 12.15 -16.92
CA ASN A 149 17.71 12.60 -16.03
C ASN A 149 17.80 11.76 -14.74
N ALA A 150 17.27 10.54 -14.72
CA ALA A 150 17.43 9.61 -13.60
C ALA A 150 18.91 9.37 -13.23
N SER A 151 19.81 9.46 -14.22
CA SER A 151 21.25 9.60 -14.02
C SER A 151 21.85 10.46 -15.12
N ASP A 152 23.01 11.07 -14.84
CA ASP A 152 23.74 11.86 -15.84
C ASP A 152 24.09 11.01 -17.07
N ARG A 153 24.51 9.77 -16.84
CA ARG A 153 24.87 8.84 -17.93
C ARG A 153 23.66 8.46 -18.78
N LEU A 154 22.51 8.20 -18.18
CA LEU A 154 21.28 7.93 -18.94
C LEU A 154 20.88 9.14 -19.77
N HIS A 155 20.99 10.33 -19.19
CA HIS A 155 20.67 11.58 -19.87
C HIS A 155 21.54 11.79 -21.11
N GLU A 156 22.85 11.61 -20.99
CA GLU A 156 23.80 11.67 -22.10
C GLU A 156 23.43 10.68 -23.22
N ILE A 157 23.16 9.42 -22.87
CA ILE A 157 22.82 8.36 -23.83
C ILE A 157 21.52 8.71 -24.57
N ARG A 158 20.46 9.09 -23.85
CA ARG A 158 19.17 9.44 -24.47
C ARG A 158 19.29 10.67 -25.38
N LYS A 159 20.06 11.68 -24.97
CA LYS A 159 20.35 12.87 -25.79
C LYS A 159 21.11 12.52 -27.06
N GLY A 160 22.12 11.66 -26.97
CA GLY A 160 22.87 11.16 -28.13
C GLY A 160 21.97 10.45 -29.14
N ILE A 161 21.13 9.52 -28.68
CA ILE A 161 20.14 8.82 -29.52
C ILE A 161 19.21 9.81 -30.23
N LEU A 162 18.72 10.83 -29.51
CA LEU A 162 17.82 11.82 -30.08
C LEU A 162 18.51 12.67 -31.16
N SER A 163 19.75 13.11 -30.92
CA SER A 163 20.53 13.88 -31.90
C SER A 163 20.79 13.10 -33.19
N GLU A 164 21.11 11.81 -33.07
CA GLU A 164 21.37 10.94 -34.22
C GLU A 164 20.09 10.69 -35.03
N LYS A 165 18.96 10.43 -34.35
CA LYS A 165 17.65 10.31 -35.01
C LYS A 165 17.27 11.57 -35.79
N GLN A 166 17.53 12.76 -35.24
CA GLN A 166 17.28 14.03 -35.92
C GLN A 166 18.18 14.21 -37.14
N ARG A 167 19.45 13.81 -37.06
CA ARG A 167 20.38 13.84 -38.19
C ARG A 167 19.88 12.98 -39.35
N LEU A 168 19.52 11.72 -39.08
CA LEU A 168 19.02 10.79 -40.11
C LEU A 168 17.75 11.30 -40.80
N ARG A 169 16.82 11.92 -40.05
CA ARG A 169 15.59 12.51 -40.62
C ARG A 169 15.81 13.70 -41.54
N ARG A 170 16.95 14.38 -41.47
CA ARG A 170 17.30 15.50 -42.36
C ARG A 170 17.99 15.06 -43.64
N VAL A 171 18.54 13.85 -43.65
CA VAL A 171 19.31 13.27 -44.77
C VAL A 171 18.41 12.42 -45.68
N LEU A 172 17.26 11.93 -45.15
CA LEU A 172 16.14 11.37 -45.91
C LEU A 172 15.19 12.48 -46.38
#